data_AF-A0A1T4QNS0-F1
#
_entry.id   AF-A0A1T4QNS0-F1
#
_cell.length_a   1.000
_cell.length_b   1.000
_cell.length_c   1.000
_cell.angle_alpha   90.00
_cell.angle_beta   90.00
_cell.angle_gamma   90.00
#
_symmetry.space_group_name_H-M   'P 1'
#
loop_
_entity.id
_entity.type
_entity.pdbx_description
1 polymer ?
#
loop_
_entity_poly.entity_id
_entity_poly.type
_entity_poly.pdbx_seq_one_letter_code
_entity_poly.pdbx_strand_id
1 'polypeptide(L)'
;MKSSTMLIRDENEKIVGALCINFDLTSVNIAKNFLEDISFIEEKDSKEKFPENVDRFLEIMIEKAISIVNKPINILSKEDKVRIVRYLHKNNVFDIKGSVKIIANHLNISKYSIYNYLEEIRIDSRMQ
;
A
#
# COMPACT_ATOMS: atom_id res chain seq x y z
N MET A 1 15.78 -7.18 0.29
CA MET A 1 17.09 -7.86 0.41
C MET A 1 17.56 -8.21 -1.00
N LYS A 2 18.79 -7.86 -1.37
CA LYS A 2 19.41 -8.33 -2.63
C LYS A 2 20.52 -9.31 -2.28
N SER A 3 20.75 -10.31 -3.13
CA SER A 3 21.82 -11.27 -2.93
C SER A 3 22.59 -11.47 -4.23
N SER A 4 23.88 -11.71 -4.12
CA SER A 4 24.73 -12.14 -5.23
C SER A 4 25.42 -13.44 -4.84
N THR A 5 25.41 -14.40 -5.76
CA THR A 5 26.01 -15.73 -5.56
C THR A 5 27.04 -15.99 -6.64
N MET A 6 28.26 -16.32 -6.22
CA MET A 6 29.35 -16.70 -7.10
C MET A 6 29.81 -18.12 -6.77
N LEU A 7 29.91 -18.97 -7.78
CA LEU A 7 30.40 -20.34 -7.62
C LEU A 7 31.93 -20.34 -7.55
N ILE A 8 32.49 -21.10 -6.61
CA ILE A 8 33.93 -21.28 -6.46
C ILE A 8 34.29 -22.61 -7.11
N ARG A 9 35.26 -22.58 -8.03
CA ARG A 9 35.76 -23.75 -8.74
C ARG A 9 37.21 -24.03 -8.36
N ASP A 10 37.58 -25.31 -8.34
CA ASP A 10 38.98 -25.72 -8.21
C ASP A 10 39.72 -25.61 -9.56
N GLU A 11 41.00 -25.98 -9.56
CA GLU A 11 41.88 -25.98 -10.74
C GLU A 11 41.42 -26.92 -11.87
N ASN A 12 40.48 -27.82 -11.60
CA ASN A 12 39.88 -28.74 -12.57
C ASN A 12 38.46 -28.30 -12.98
N GLU A 13 38.09 -27.03 -12.75
CA GLU A 13 36.77 -26.44 -13.04
C GLU A 13 35.59 -27.03 -12.24
N LYS A 14 35.87 -27.88 -11.24
CA LYS A 14 34.83 -28.51 -10.43
C LYS A 14 34.35 -27.53 -9.37
N ILE A 15 33.03 -27.40 -9.24
CA ILE A 15 32.42 -26.55 -8.20
C ILE A 15 32.71 -27.17 -6.83
N VAL A 16 33.41 -26.42 -5.99
CA VAL A 16 33.78 -26.83 -4.61
C VAL A 16 33.10 -25.99 -3.54
N GLY A 17 32.42 -24.91 -3.93
CA GLY A 17 31.65 -24.09 -3.01
C GLY A 17 30.92 -22.93 -3.71
N ALA A 18 30.30 -22.07 -2.90
CA ALA A 18 29.68 -20.85 -3.36
C ALA A 18 29.89 -19.74 -2.32
N LEU A 19 30.20 -18.53 -2.79
CA LEU A 19 30.18 -17.30 -2.00
C LEU A 19 28.83 -16.62 -2.22
N CYS A 20 28.08 -16.41 -1.14
CA CYS A 20 26.83 -15.67 -1.16
C CYS A 20 26.99 -14.38 -0.37
N ILE A 21 26.70 -13.23 -1.00
CA ILE A 21 26.70 -11.93 -0.34
C ILE A 21 25.27 -11.41 -0.30
N ASN A 22 24.71 -11.34 0.91
CA ASN A 22 23.39 -10.78 1.16
C ASN A 22 23.52 -9.32 1.59
N PHE A 23 22.87 -8.43 0.85
CA PHE A 23 22.79 -7.01 1.16
C PHE A 23 21.42 -6.70 1.78
N ASP A 24 21.45 -6.25 3.03
CA ASP A 24 20.32 -5.57 3.65
C ASP A 24 20.25 -4.14 3.11
N LEU A 25 19.13 -3.83 2.46
CA LEU A 25 18.89 -2.54 1.83
C LEU A 25 17.92 -1.68 2.66
N THR A 26 17.56 -2.11 3.88
CA THR A 26 16.59 -1.41 4.72
C THR A 26 16.98 0.05 4.95
N SER A 27 18.21 0.31 5.40
CA SER A 27 18.70 1.68 5.64
C SER A 27 18.79 2.51 4.36
N VAL A 28 19.14 1.89 3.23
CA VAL A 28 19.18 2.55 1.92
C VAL A 28 17.78 2.99 1.50
N ASN A 29 16.78 2.15 1.74
CA ASN A 29 15.40 2.46 1.40
C ASN A 29 14.81 3.56 2.31
N ILE A 30 15.15 3.53 3.61
CA ILE A 30 14.80 4.62 4.54
C ILE A 30 15.43 5.94 4.10
N ALA A 31 16.72 5.94 3.76
CA ALA A 31 17.41 7.13 3.28
C ALA A 31 16.81 7.65 1.97
N LYS A 32 16.47 6.76 1.03
CA LYS A 32 15.80 7.12 -0.21
C LYS A 32 14.46 7.81 0.05
N ASN A 33 13.61 7.24 0.90
CA ASN A 33 12.31 7.82 1.23
C ASN A 33 12.48 9.20 1.88
N PHE A 34 13.40 9.32 2.85
CA PHE A 34 13.70 10.61 3.47
C PHE A 34 14.16 11.65 2.44
N LEU A 35 15.03 11.26 1.50
CA LEU A 35 15.47 12.14 0.43
C LEU A 35 14.30 12.54 -0.48
N GLU A 36 13.41 11.62 -0.86
CA GLU A 36 12.20 11.92 -1.64
C GLU A 36 11.28 12.91 -0.90
N ASP A 37 11.12 12.75 0.42
CA ASP A 37 10.28 13.63 1.25
C ASP A 37 10.84 15.07 1.31
N ILE A 38 12.16 15.23 1.44
CA ILE A 38 12.79 16.56 1.56
C ILE A 38 13.14 17.21 0.22
N SER A 39 13.28 16.41 -0.84
CA SER A 39 13.52 16.90 -2.21
C SER A 39 12.24 17.13 -2.99
N PHE A 40 11.08 16.98 -2.34
CA PHE A 40 9.79 17.39 -2.88
C PHE A 40 9.76 18.92 -3.08
N ILE A 41 10.24 19.34 -4.23
CA ILE A 41 9.96 20.64 -4.82
C ILE A 41 8.62 20.46 -5.52
N GLU A 42 7.60 21.23 -5.14
CA GLU A 42 6.39 21.34 -5.96
C GLU A 42 6.81 21.86 -7.35
N GLU A 43 6.99 20.96 -8.31
CA GLU A 43 6.94 21.32 -9.71
C GLU A 43 5.52 21.84 -9.97
N LYS A 44 5.38 23.17 -9.96
CA LYS A 44 4.31 23.86 -10.66
C LYS A 44 4.39 23.38 -12.12
N ASP A 45 3.44 22.54 -12.50
CA ASP A 45 3.40 21.74 -13.74
C ASP A 45 4.33 20.52 -13.81
N SER A 46 3.96 19.45 -13.10
CA SER A 46 3.89 18.16 -13.78
C SER A 46 2.66 17.37 -13.30
N LYS A 47 1.75 17.16 -14.27
CA LYS A 47 0.54 16.33 -14.24
C LYS A 47 0.48 15.37 -13.07
N GLU A 48 -0.66 15.38 -12.37
CA GLU A 48 -1.15 14.24 -11.59
C GLU A 48 -0.55 12.96 -12.17
N LYS A 49 0.34 12.30 -11.42
CA LYS A 49 0.82 10.97 -11.79
C LYS A 49 -0.40 10.07 -11.76
N PHE A 50 -1.12 10.02 -12.88
CA PHE A 50 -2.05 8.95 -13.17
C PHE A 50 -1.25 7.67 -12.96
N PRO A 51 -1.59 6.86 -11.96
CA PRO A 51 -0.85 5.65 -11.70
C PRO A 51 -0.90 4.78 -12.95
N GLU A 52 0.24 4.25 -13.35
CA GLU A 52 0.41 3.41 -14.56
C GLU A 52 -0.50 2.16 -14.55
N ASN A 53 -1.14 1.84 -13.42
CA ASN A 53 -2.12 0.78 -13.28
C ASN A 53 -3.18 1.14 -12.22
N VAL A 54 -4.45 0.80 -12.49
CA VAL A 54 -5.60 0.96 -11.59
C VAL A 54 -5.35 0.32 -10.21
N ASP A 55 -4.62 -0.80 -10.15
CA ASP A 55 -4.28 -1.45 -8.89
C ASP A 55 -3.41 -0.55 -8.00
N ARG A 56 -2.43 0.15 -8.59
CA ARG A 56 -1.56 1.07 -7.85
C ARG A 56 -2.31 2.31 -7.37
N PHE A 57 -3.30 2.78 -8.12
CA PHE A 57 -4.21 3.82 -7.65
C PHE A 57 -4.95 3.40 -6.38
N LEU A 58 -5.52 2.20 -6.40
CA LEU A 58 -6.29 1.67 -5.29
C LEU A 58 -5.42 1.53 -4.04
N GLU A 59 -4.20 1.03 -4.17
CA GLU A 59 -3.23 0.97 -3.06
C GLU A 59 -2.98 2.35 -2.45
N ILE A 60 -2.65 3.36 -3.27
CA ILE A 60 -2.39 4.72 -2.79
C ILE A 60 -3.61 5.30 -2.07
N MET A 61 -4.81 5.08 -2.60
CA MET A 61 -6.04 5.56 -1.97
C MET A 61 -6.33 4.86 -0.64
N ILE A 62 -6.06 3.56 -0.54
CA ILE A 62 -6.20 2.80 0.70
C ILE A 62 -5.18 3.26 1.74
N GLU A 63 -3.93 3.47 1.36
CA GLU A 63 -2.88 3.99 2.25
C GLU A 63 -3.26 5.37 2.81
N LYS A 64 -3.70 6.29 1.95
CA LYS A 64 -4.23 7.60 2.36
C LYS A 64 -5.43 7.48 3.29
N ALA A 65 -6.30 6.50 3.07
CA ALA A 65 -7.47 6.31 3.93
C ALA A 65 -7.08 5.81 5.33
N ILE A 66 -6.12 4.89 5.41
CA ILE A 66 -5.60 4.34 6.67
C ILE A 66 -4.86 5.43 7.46
N SER A 67 -4.09 6.29 6.80
CA SER A 67 -3.33 7.36 7.47
C SER A 67 -4.23 8.38 8.18
N ILE A 68 -5.48 8.55 7.76
CA ILE A 68 -6.46 9.44 8.42
C ILE A 68 -6.76 8.99 9.86
N VAL A 69 -6.70 7.69 10.13
CA VAL A 69 -7.01 7.13 11.46
C VAL A 69 -5.76 7.11 12.35
N ASN A 70 -4.56 7.13 11.76
CA ASN A 70 -3.27 7.10 12.45
C ASN A 70 -3.12 5.93 13.45
N LYS A 71 -3.62 4.74 13.06
CA LYS A 71 -3.54 3.50 13.84
C LYS A 71 -3.17 2.33 12.93
N PRO A 72 -2.38 1.34 13.42
CA PRO A 72 -2.11 0.14 12.65
C PRO A 72 -3.37 -0.73 12.48
N ILE A 73 -3.44 -1.44 11.34
CA ILE A 73 -4.64 -2.17 10.87
C ILE A 73 -5.17 -3.16 11.91
N ASN A 74 -4.27 -3.82 12.65
CA ASN A 74 -4.59 -4.85 13.63
C ASN A 74 -5.32 -4.34 14.87
N ILE A 75 -5.33 -3.02 15.13
CA ILE A 75 -6.03 -2.42 16.28
C ILE A 75 -7.17 -1.48 15.88
N LEU A 76 -7.54 -1.44 14.59
CA LEU A 76 -8.63 -0.58 14.12
C LEU A 76 -9.96 -1.05 14.71
N SER A 77 -10.69 -0.13 15.34
CA SER A 77 -12.05 -0.37 15.78
C SER A 77 -13.04 -0.45 14.61
N LYS A 78 -14.30 -0.78 14.88
CA LYS A 78 -15.35 -0.73 13.85
C LYS A 78 -15.48 0.70 13.30
N GLU A 79 -15.50 1.69 14.18
CA GLU A 79 -15.66 3.11 13.85
C GLU A 79 -14.49 3.61 12.99
N ASP A 80 -13.27 3.19 13.30
CA ASP A 80 -12.07 3.47 12.50
C ASP A 80 -12.23 2.92 11.07
N LYS A 81 -12.67 1.66 10.93
CA LYS A 81 -12.90 1.03 9.62
C LYS A 81 -14.03 1.71 8.84
N VAL A 82 -15.10 2.13 9.51
CA VAL A 82 -16.18 2.91 8.89
C VAL A 82 -15.68 4.27 8.41
N ARG A 83 -14.79 4.95 9.15
CA ARG A 83 -14.17 6.21 8.70
C ARG A 83 -13.30 6.02 7.44
N ILE A 84 -12.51 4.94 7.39
CA ILE A 84 -11.71 4.58 6.22
C ILE A 84 -12.63 4.34 5.00
N VAL A 85 -13.65 3.49 5.15
CA VAL A 85 -14.61 3.20 4.07
C VAL A 85 -15.35 4.46 3.62
N ARG A 86 -15.72 5.35 4.55
CA ARG A 86 -16.35 6.64 4.23
C ARG A 86 -15.45 7.55 3.42
N TYR A 87 -14.16 7.62 3.75
CA TYR A 87 -13.20 8.38 2.95
C TYR A 87 -13.08 7.81 1.53
N LEU A 88 -12.93 6.49 1.39
CA LEU A 88 -12.84 5.83 0.09
C LEU A 88 -14.11 6.02 -0.75
N HIS A 89 -15.28 6.01 -0.10
CA HIS A 89 -16.57 6.27 -0.74
C HIS A 89 -16.68 7.70 -1.25
N LYS A 90 -16.29 8.69 -0.45
CA LYS A 90 -16.27 10.10 -0.86
C LYS A 90 -15.33 10.38 -2.04
N ASN A 91 -14.33 9.53 -2.24
CA ASN A 91 -13.37 9.64 -3.35
C ASN A 91 -13.67 8.69 -4.52
N ASN A 92 -14.91 8.17 -4.64
CA ASN A 92 -15.38 7.32 -5.74
C ASN A 92 -14.54 6.06 -5.99
N VAL A 93 -13.83 5.57 -4.96
CA VAL A 93 -12.95 4.39 -5.09
C VAL A 93 -13.77 3.12 -5.38
N PHE A 94 -15.02 3.06 -4.92
CA PHE A 94 -15.90 1.90 -5.12
C PHE A 94 -16.46 1.75 -6.54
N ASP A 95 -16.38 2.79 -7.38
CA ASP A 95 -16.77 2.72 -8.79
C ASP A 95 -15.78 1.90 -9.63
N ILE A 96 -14.57 1.69 -9.10
CA ILE A 96 -13.52 0.91 -9.73
C ILE A 96 -13.80 -0.58 -9.53
N LYS A 97 -13.83 -1.33 -10.64
CA LYS A 97 -14.05 -2.78 -10.61
C LYS A 97 -12.98 -3.49 -9.80
N GLY A 98 -13.39 -4.31 -8.83
CA GLY A 98 -12.48 -5.08 -7.98
C GLY A 98 -12.01 -4.37 -6.71
N SER A 99 -12.28 -3.07 -6.56
CA SER A 99 -11.94 -2.25 -5.39
C SER A 99 -12.38 -2.89 -4.07
N VAL A 100 -13.63 -3.38 -4.00
CA VAL A 100 -14.19 -4.04 -2.80
C VAL A 100 -13.34 -5.22 -2.33
N LYS A 101 -12.80 -6.04 -3.26
CA LYS A 101 -11.94 -7.17 -2.90
C LYS A 101 -10.61 -6.70 -2.33
N ILE A 102 -10.02 -5.69 -2.95
CA ILE A 102 -8.70 -5.15 -2.56
C ILE A 102 -8.81 -4.47 -1.19
N ILE A 103 -9.81 -3.61 -0.99
CA ILE A 103 -10.05 -2.92 0.29
C ILE A 103 -10.32 -3.93 1.41
N ALA A 104 -11.14 -4.97 1.16
CA ALA A 104 -11.42 -6.02 2.13
C ALA A 104 -10.14 -6.75 2.59
N ASN A 105 -9.25 -7.06 1.64
CA ASN A 105 -7.96 -7.69 1.94
C ASN A 105 -7.06 -6.76 2.78
N HIS A 106 -6.94 -5.48 2.42
CA HIS A 106 -6.11 -4.52 3.16
C HIS A 106 -6.62 -4.25 4.58
N LEU A 107 -7.93 -4.23 4.80
CA LEU A 107 -8.53 -4.00 6.12
C LEU A 107 -8.73 -5.28 6.94
N ASN A 108 -8.34 -6.44 6.38
CA ASN A 108 -8.54 -7.77 6.97
C ASN A 108 -10.00 -8.01 7.41
N ILE A 109 -10.95 -7.74 6.51
CA ILE A 109 -12.39 -7.94 6.71
C ILE A 109 -13.03 -8.60 5.51
N SER A 110 -14.28 -9.06 5.66
CA SER A 110 -15.02 -9.64 4.55
C SER A 110 -15.55 -8.57 3.59
N LYS A 111 -15.82 -8.95 2.33
CA LYS A 111 -16.58 -8.09 1.39
C LYS A 111 -17.94 -7.69 1.96
N TYR A 112 -18.59 -8.61 2.67
CA TYR A 112 -19.86 -8.33 3.35
C TYR A 112 -19.73 -7.18 4.36
N SER A 113 -18.66 -7.14 5.14
CA SER A 113 -18.39 -6.04 6.08
C SER A 113 -18.24 -4.70 5.38
N ILE A 114 -17.59 -4.66 4.20
CA ILE A 114 -17.50 -3.45 3.37
C ILE A 114 -18.89 -2.95 2.95
N TYR A 115 -19.73 -3.83 2.41
CA TYR A 115 -21.09 -3.46 2.01
C TYR A 115 -21.94 -3.00 3.20
N ASN A 116 -21.80 -3.66 4.36
CA ASN A 116 -22.49 -3.26 5.58
C ASN A 116 -22.08 -1.83 6.01
N TYR A 117 -20.79 -1.50 5.97
CA TYR A 117 -20.32 -0.15 6.28
C TYR A 117 -20.78 0.89 5.26
N LEU A 118 -20.85 0.55 3.98
CA LEU A 118 -21.41 1.44 2.95
C LEU A 118 -22.89 1.76 3.21
N GLU A 119 -23.67 0.76 3.63
CA GLU A 119 -25.08 0.98 3.97
C GLU A 119 -25.23 1.84 5.24
N GLU A 120 -24.40 1.60 6.26
CA GLU A 120 -24.35 2.44 7.47
C GLU A 120 -24.04 3.91 7.12
N ILE A 121 -23.07 4.15 6.25
CA ILE A 121 -22.72 5.50 5.76
C ILE A 121 -23.88 6.14 4.98
N ARG A 122 -24.63 5.36 4.21
CA ARG A 122 -25.78 5.83 3.42
C ARG A 122 -26.95 6.25 4.32
N ILE A 123 -27.20 5.50 5.39
CA ILE A 123 -28.24 5.81 6.37
C ILE A 123 -27.90 7.11 7.11
N ASP A 124 -26.65 7.25 7.59
CA ASP A 124 -26.19 8.47 8.26
C ASP A 124 -26.38 9.72 7.39
N SER A 125 -26.08 9.61 6.09
CA SER A 125 -26.15 10.73 5.14
C SER A 125 -27.59 11.18 4.84
N ARG A 126 -28.60 10.37 5.18
CA ARG A 126 -30.03 10.69 5.01
C ARG A 126 -30.66 11.29 6.27
N MET A 127 -29.97 11.17 7.41
CA MET A 127 -30.44 11.69 8.71
C MET A 127 -29.89 13.10 9.01
N GLN A 128 -29.00 13.62 8.16
CA GLN A 128 -28.51 15.01 8.17
C GLN A 128 -29.28 15.86 7.16
#